data_AF-A0A0C2M996-F1
#
_entry.id   AF-A0A0C2M996-F1
#
_cell.length_a   1.000
_cell.length_b   1.000
_cell.length_c   1.000
_cell.angle_alpha   90.00
_cell.angle_beta   90.00
_cell.angle_gamma   90.00
#
_symmetry.space_group_name_H-M   'P 1'
#
loop_
_entity.id
_entity.type
_entity.pdbx_description
1 polymer ?
#
loop_
_entity_poly.entity_id
_entity_poly.type
_entity_poly.pdbx_seq_one_letter_code
_entity_poly.pdbx_strand_id
1 'polypeptide(L)'
;MPVYPRSCVHTGEKPIKTMTRKTISKREKTLELFGEWQTERFNPGDVMDDKIPKNEFGNIELYKPWMLPKGSVHIFLPNAAKIARKMDIEYAPAVTDWEYGHHPHPLINGIIVLKKDVKGLLTCYREMENELNANKIKKRSERALKNWKRIIQSIVIKMYIDKKYVNEE
;
A
#
# COMPACT_ATOMS: atom_id res chain seq x y z
N MET A 1 5.49 -21.95 -2.15
CA MET A 1 6.66 -22.03 -3.05
C MET A 1 7.04 -20.63 -3.48
N PRO A 2 8.34 -20.28 -3.56
CA PRO A 2 8.77 -19.01 -4.15
C PRO A 2 8.37 -18.97 -5.63
N VAL A 3 7.90 -17.81 -6.09
CA VAL A 3 7.62 -17.55 -7.50
C VAL A 3 8.84 -16.83 -8.05
N TYR A 4 9.53 -17.45 -8.99
CA TYR A 4 10.68 -16.86 -9.66
C TYR A 4 10.33 -16.52 -11.11
N PRO A 5 10.78 -15.38 -11.64
CA PRO A 5 10.66 -15.10 -13.06
C PRO A 5 11.47 -16.11 -13.88
N ARG A 6 11.09 -16.29 -15.15
CA ARG A 6 11.78 -17.21 -16.07
C ARG A 6 13.26 -16.88 -16.24
N SER A 7 13.65 -15.63 -16.04
CA SER A 7 15.04 -15.16 -16.07
C SER A 7 15.94 -15.83 -15.02
N CYS A 8 15.36 -16.49 -14.01
CA CYS A 8 16.10 -17.23 -12.99
C CYS A 8 16.48 -18.66 -13.42
N VAL A 9 16.04 -19.13 -14.58
CA VAL A 9 16.43 -20.46 -15.09
C VAL A 9 17.78 -20.35 -15.77
N HIS A 10 18.71 -21.27 -15.48
CA HIS A 10 20.00 -21.31 -16.15
C HIS A 10 19.84 -21.39 -17.67
N THR A 11 20.70 -20.67 -18.39
CA THR A 11 20.59 -20.55 -19.85
C THR A 11 20.76 -21.92 -20.51
N GLY A 12 19.76 -22.35 -21.29
CA GLY A 12 19.78 -23.61 -22.04
C GLY A 12 19.19 -24.83 -21.33
N GLU A 13 18.74 -24.69 -20.07
CA GLU A 13 18.08 -25.77 -19.33
C GLU A 13 16.72 -26.15 -19.93
N LYS A 14 16.41 -27.45 -19.94
CA LYS A 14 15.11 -27.97 -20.40
C LYS A 14 14.17 -28.18 -19.21
N PRO A 15 12.86 -27.94 -19.37
CA PRO A 15 11.91 -28.19 -18.29
C PRO A 15 11.83 -29.68 -17.97
N ILE A 16 11.79 -30.01 -16.68
CA ILE A 16 11.63 -31.39 -16.20
C ILE A 16 10.24 -31.90 -16.55
N LYS A 17 9.25 -31.02 -16.45
CA LYS A 17 7.86 -31.37 -16.68
C LYS A 17 7.13 -30.22 -17.34
N THR A 18 6.33 -30.56 -18.34
CA THR A 18 5.38 -29.63 -18.95
C THR A 18 3.98 -30.05 -18.54
N MET A 19 3.20 -29.10 -18.04
CA MET A 19 1.80 -29.30 -17.68
C MET A 19 0.91 -28.42 -18.55
N THR A 20 -0.24 -28.93 -18.95
CA THR A 20 -1.28 -28.11 -19.57
C THR A 20 -2.16 -27.49 -18.49
N ARG A 21 -2.32 -26.16 -18.53
CA ARG A 21 -3.24 -25.44 -17.65
C ARG A 21 -4.33 -24.81 -18.51
N LYS A 22 -5.59 -25.06 -18.17
CA LYS A 22 -6.73 -24.35 -18.73
C LYS A 22 -6.78 -22.95 -18.11
N THR A 23 -6.64 -21.92 -18.93
CA THR A 23 -6.83 -20.53 -18.50
C THR A 23 -8.31 -20.16 -18.51
N ILE A 24 -8.65 -19.03 -17.88
CA ILE A 24 -10.01 -18.46 -17.88
C ILE A 24 -10.52 -18.27 -19.33
N SER A 25 -9.62 -17.99 -20.28
CA SER A 25 -9.95 -17.85 -21.70
C SER A 25 -10.12 -19.18 -22.47
N LYS A 26 -10.19 -20.33 -21.77
CA LYS A 26 -10.24 -21.70 -22.34
C LYS A 26 -9.11 -22.03 -23.33
N ARG A 27 -8.01 -21.26 -23.34
CA ARG A 27 -6.83 -21.59 -24.13
C ARG A 27 -5.94 -22.50 -23.30
N GLU A 28 -5.49 -23.60 -23.88
CA GLU A 28 -4.52 -24.46 -23.22
C GLU A 28 -3.16 -23.77 -23.28
N LYS A 29 -2.64 -23.38 -22.12
CA LYS A 29 -1.28 -22.87 -21.99
C LYS A 29 -0.42 -23.95 -21.37
N THR A 30 0.65 -24.32 -22.05
CA THR A 30 1.69 -25.16 -21.49
C THR A 30 2.49 -24.37 -20.47
N LEU A 31 2.60 -24.92 -19.27
CA LEU A 31 3.43 -24.43 -18.18
C LEU A 31 4.62 -25.36 -18.04
N GLU A 32 5.80 -24.78 -18.16
CA GLU A 32 7.07 -25.45 -17.97
C GLU A 32 7.47 -25.39 -16.49
N LEU A 33 7.85 -26.52 -15.93
CA LEU A 33 8.28 -26.67 -14.55
C LEU A 33 9.77 -27.02 -14.54
N PHE A 34 10.52 -26.27 -13.74
CA PHE A 34 11.96 -26.43 -13.54
C PHE A 34 12.25 -26.83 -12.10
N GLY A 35 13.33 -27.57 -11.90
CA GLY A 35 13.81 -27.97 -10.59
C GLY A 35 14.63 -26.85 -9.95
N GLU A 36 14.77 -26.88 -8.63
CA GLU A 36 15.55 -25.86 -7.90
C GLU A 36 17.01 -25.81 -8.38
N TRP A 37 17.61 -26.95 -8.74
CA TRP A 37 18.97 -27.03 -9.29
C TRP A 37 19.14 -26.43 -10.69
N GLN A 38 18.04 -26.17 -11.40
CA GLN A 38 18.04 -25.50 -12.70
C GLN A 38 17.85 -23.99 -12.56
N THR A 39 17.65 -23.49 -11.34
CA THR A 39 17.33 -22.10 -11.07
C THR A 39 18.36 -21.44 -10.18
N GLU A 40 18.60 -20.17 -10.42
CA GLU A 40 19.36 -19.29 -9.55
C GLU A 40 18.46 -18.33 -8.78
N ARG A 41 18.99 -17.78 -7.68
CA ARG A 41 18.28 -16.78 -6.89
C ARG A 41 18.11 -15.51 -7.73
N PHE A 42 16.88 -15.00 -7.79
CA PHE A 42 16.60 -13.76 -8.51
C PHE A 42 17.48 -12.60 -8.00
N ASN A 43 18.09 -11.87 -8.94
CA ASN A 43 18.85 -10.66 -8.65
C ASN A 43 17.99 -9.44 -9.03
N PRO A 44 17.54 -8.61 -8.08
CA PRO A 44 16.67 -7.46 -8.35
C PRO A 44 17.37 -6.30 -9.09
N GLY A 45 18.67 -6.41 -9.35
CA GLY A 45 19.48 -5.33 -9.88
C GLY A 45 19.88 -4.34 -8.80
N ASP A 46 20.83 -3.48 -9.15
CA ASP A 46 21.28 -2.39 -8.31
C ASP A 46 20.62 -1.08 -8.78
N VAL A 47 20.39 -0.15 -7.85
CA VAL A 47 19.97 1.21 -8.20
C VAL A 47 21.09 1.87 -8.99
N MET A 48 20.80 2.28 -10.23
CA MET A 48 21.72 2.99 -11.12
C MET A 48 21.20 4.40 -11.37
N ASP A 49 22.07 5.41 -11.31
CA ASP A 49 21.74 6.82 -11.53
C ASP A 49 20.55 7.33 -10.70
N ASP A 50 20.47 6.90 -9.43
CA ASP A 50 19.36 7.23 -8.53
C ASP A 50 17.98 6.79 -9.05
N LYS A 51 17.92 5.82 -9.98
CA LYS A 51 16.68 5.27 -10.51
C LYS A 51 16.44 3.87 -9.99
N ILE A 52 15.23 3.66 -9.50
CA ILE A 52 14.81 2.37 -8.97
C ILE A 52 14.34 1.50 -10.15
N PRO A 53 14.85 0.26 -10.29
CA PRO A 53 14.44 -0.62 -11.39
C PRO A 53 12.97 -1.03 -11.22
N LYS A 54 12.11 -0.60 -12.15
CA LYS A 54 10.66 -0.87 -12.14
C LYS A 54 10.30 -1.87 -13.22
N ASN A 55 9.24 -2.66 -13.00
CA ASN A 55 8.64 -3.50 -14.04
C ASN A 55 7.86 -2.65 -15.06
N GLU A 56 7.29 -3.28 -16.09
CA GLU A 56 6.48 -2.62 -17.14
C GLU A 56 5.27 -1.84 -16.58
N PHE A 57 4.79 -2.22 -15.38
CA PHE A 57 3.68 -1.57 -14.69
C PHE A 57 4.14 -0.43 -13.75
N GLY A 58 5.44 -0.13 -13.70
CA GLY A 58 6.00 0.91 -12.84
C GLY A 58 6.17 0.53 -11.37
N ASN A 59 6.03 -0.75 -11.02
CA ASN A 59 6.13 -1.26 -9.65
C ASN A 59 7.32 -2.21 -9.49
N ILE A 60 7.65 -2.58 -8.25
CA ILE A 60 8.57 -3.68 -7.93
C ILE A 60 7.79 -4.82 -7.29
N GLU A 61 8.06 -6.03 -7.73
CA GLU A 61 7.58 -7.26 -7.10
C GLU A 61 8.53 -7.66 -5.96
N LEU A 62 8.09 -7.46 -4.72
CA LEU A 62 8.85 -7.71 -3.49
C LEU A 62 8.20 -8.82 -2.67
N TYR A 63 8.25 -10.06 -3.16
CA TYR A 63 7.70 -11.23 -2.45
C TYR A 63 8.61 -11.75 -1.34
N LYS A 64 9.90 -11.42 -1.40
CA LYS A 64 10.91 -11.81 -0.41
C LYS A 64 11.82 -10.63 -0.07
N PRO A 65 12.36 -10.55 1.16
CA PRO A 65 13.21 -9.43 1.58
C PRO A 65 14.45 -9.22 0.71
N TRP A 66 14.99 -10.30 0.13
CA TRP A 66 16.18 -10.26 -0.72
C TRP A 66 15.91 -9.81 -2.17
N MET A 67 14.64 -9.67 -2.57
CA MET A 67 14.26 -9.08 -3.86
C MET A 67 14.31 -7.54 -3.83
N LEU A 68 14.77 -6.95 -2.72
CA LEU A 68 14.94 -5.51 -2.60
C LEU A 68 16.21 -5.07 -3.37
N PRO A 69 16.12 -4.12 -4.32
CA PRO A 69 17.29 -3.60 -5.02
C PRO A 69 18.33 -3.01 -4.06
N LYS A 70 19.62 -3.25 -4.29
CA LYS A 70 20.66 -2.68 -3.42
C LYS A 70 20.65 -1.16 -3.53
N GLY A 71 20.82 -0.48 -2.40
CA GLY A 71 20.73 0.98 -2.31
C GLY A 71 19.31 1.52 -2.04
N SER A 72 18.30 0.64 -2.03
CA SER A 72 16.92 1.00 -1.70
C SER A 72 16.46 0.47 -0.33
N VAL A 73 15.32 0.98 0.15
CA VAL A 73 14.64 0.60 1.40
C VAL A 73 13.15 0.48 1.12
N HIS A 74 12.55 -0.60 1.60
CA HIS A 74 11.09 -0.78 1.61
C HIS A 74 10.49 -0.08 2.83
N ILE A 75 9.55 0.83 2.60
CA ILE A 75 8.82 1.59 3.60
C ILE A 75 7.36 1.17 3.56
N PHE A 76 6.94 0.47 4.60
CA PHE A 76 5.56 0.02 4.80
C PHE A 76 4.77 1.07 5.59
N LEU A 77 4.44 2.20 4.94
CA LEU A 77 3.62 3.26 5.52
C LEU A 77 2.45 3.63 4.60
N PRO A 78 1.24 3.87 5.14
CA PRO A 78 0.08 4.25 4.34
C PRO A 78 0.29 5.62 3.72
N ASN A 79 -0.18 5.87 2.50
CA ASN A 79 0.00 7.16 1.80
C ASN A 79 1.47 7.60 1.58
N ALA A 80 2.46 6.76 1.83
CA ALA A 80 3.87 7.10 1.60
C ALA A 80 4.14 7.52 0.14
N ALA A 81 3.49 6.86 -0.82
CA ALA A 81 3.56 7.22 -2.24
C ALA A 81 3.12 8.67 -2.52
N LYS A 82 2.10 9.15 -1.80
CA LYS A 82 1.60 10.53 -1.94
C LYS A 82 2.62 11.54 -1.43
N ILE A 83 3.29 11.21 -0.32
CA ILE A 83 4.33 12.06 0.27
C ILE A 83 5.57 12.07 -0.61
N ALA A 84 6.03 10.90 -1.07
CA ALA A 84 7.16 10.78 -1.98
C ALA A 84 6.94 11.61 -3.25
N ARG A 85 5.74 11.54 -3.85
CA ARG A 85 5.35 12.38 -4.99
C ARG A 85 5.35 13.87 -4.66
N LYS A 86 4.90 14.28 -3.48
CA LYS A 86 4.90 15.69 -3.06
C LYS A 86 6.32 16.24 -2.88
N MET A 87 7.25 15.39 -2.44
CA MET A 87 8.66 15.74 -2.23
C MET A 87 9.53 15.55 -3.47
N ASP A 88 8.95 15.11 -4.60
CA ASP A 88 9.68 14.76 -5.82
C ASP A 88 10.81 13.74 -5.61
N ILE A 89 10.57 12.76 -4.72
CA ILE A 89 11.50 11.67 -4.43
C ILE A 89 11.24 10.51 -5.39
N GLU A 90 12.31 9.92 -5.94
CA GLU A 90 12.19 8.70 -6.75
C GLU A 90 11.71 7.53 -5.88
N TYR A 91 10.59 6.93 -6.31
CA TYR A 91 9.97 5.81 -5.61
C TYR A 91 9.36 4.79 -6.57
N ALA A 92 9.20 3.55 -6.09
CA ALA A 92 8.45 2.49 -6.75
C ALA A 92 7.44 1.87 -5.77
N PRO A 93 6.17 1.65 -6.16
CA PRO A 93 5.24 0.88 -5.34
C PRO A 93 5.70 -0.57 -5.20
N ALA A 94 5.56 -1.14 -4.00
CA ALA A 94 5.98 -2.52 -3.72
C ALA A 94 4.77 -3.46 -3.77
N VAL A 95 4.72 -4.34 -4.77
CA VAL A 95 3.76 -5.45 -4.84
C VAL A 95 4.32 -6.60 -4.02
N THR A 96 3.70 -6.90 -2.88
CA THR A 96 4.20 -7.96 -1.97
C THR A 96 3.41 -9.25 -2.09
N ASP A 97 2.17 -9.17 -2.60
CA ASP A 97 1.28 -10.31 -2.72
C ASP A 97 0.19 -10.01 -3.77
N TRP A 98 -0.74 -10.94 -3.96
CA TRP A 98 -1.87 -10.83 -4.87
C TRP A 98 -3.17 -11.25 -4.18
N GLU A 99 -4.21 -10.45 -4.37
CA GLU A 99 -5.55 -10.79 -3.92
C GLU A 99 -6.31 -11.48 -5.06
N TYR A 100 -6.76 -12.71 -4.80
CA TYR A 100 -7.45 -13.53 -5.79
C TYR A 100 -8.96 -13.47 -5.55
N GLY A 101 -9.61 -12.46 -6.12
CA GLY A 101 -11.08 -12.32 -6.16
C GLY A 101 -11.66 -12.74 -7.51
N HIS A 102 -12.75 -12.09 -7.94
CA HIS A 102 -13.29 -12.26 -9.30
C HIS A 102 -12.24 -11.96 -10.39
N HIS A 103 -11.39 -10.97 -10.14
CA HIS A 103 -10.17 -10.71 -10.91
C HIS A 103 -8.98 -10.63 -9.94
N PRO A 104 -7.81 -11.16 -10.34
CA PRO A 104 -6.61 -11.06 -9.52
C PRO A 104 -6.09 -9.61 -9.53
N HIS A 105 -5.84 -9.05 -8.36
CA HIS A 105 -5.30 -7.70 -8.19
C HIS A 105 -4.03 -7.72 -7.34
N PRO A 106 -3.00 -6.90 -7.65
CA PRO A 106 -1.78 -6.86 -6.87
C PRO A 106 -2.00 -6.16 -5.52
N LEU A 107 -1.51 -6.76 -4.45
CA LEU A 107 -1.46 -6.15 -3.13
C LEU A 107 -0.23 -5.27 -3.02
N ILE A 108 -0.45 -3.96 -3.16
CA ILE A 108 0.58 -2.93 -3.05
C ILE A 108 0.72 -2.51 -1.59
N ASN A 109 1.86 -2.85 -1.02
CA ASN A 109 2.15 -2.70 0.39
C ASN A 109 3.37 -1.79 0.56
N GLY A 110 3.11 -0.50 0.73
CA GLY A 110 4.16 0.51 0.89
C GLY A 110 4.89 0.87 -0.41
N ILE A 111 6.05 1.50 -0.25
CA ILE A 111 6.89 1.97 -1.36
C ILE A 111 8.35 1.58 -1.12
N ILE A 112 9.11 1.46 -2.20
CA ILE A 112 10.57 1.35 -2.18
C ILE A 112 11.14 2.71 -2.56
N VAL A 113 12.08 3.20 -1.77
CA VAL A 113 12.77 4.49 -1.96
C VAL A 113 14.28 4.30 -1.82
N LEU A 114 15.04 5.29 -2.27
CA LEU A 114 16.49 5.32 -2.07
C LEU A 114 16.83 5.52 -0.59
N LYS A 115 17.92 4.89 -0.13
CA LYS A 115 18.41 5.02 1.26
C LYS A 115 18.61 6.46 1.71
N LYS A 116 19.06 7.34 0.81
CA LYS A 116 19.34 8.76 1.10
C LYS A 116 18.07 9.57 1.44
N ASP A 117 16.94 9.23 0.81
CA ASP A 117 15.70 10.01 0.92
C ASP A 117 14.80 9.57 2.07
N VAL A 118 15.09 8.41 2.69
CA VAL A 118 14.32 7.83 3.80
C VAL A 118 14.10 8.83 4.93
N LYS A 119 15.16 9.53 5.36
CA LYS A 119 15.08 10.45 6.50
C LYS A 119 14.14 11.62 6.23
N GLY A 120 14.22 12.20 5.02
CA GLY A 120 13.35 13.29 4.59
C GLY A 120 11.90 12.84 4.53
N LEU A 121 11.65 11.70 3.88
CA LEU A 121 10.31 11.12 3.75
C LEU A 121 9.67 10.84 5.12
N LEU A 122 10.40 10.21 6.05
CA LEU A 122 9.88 9.90 7.38
C LEU A 122 9.57 11.15 8.21
N THR A 123 10.34 12.22 8.04
CA THR A 123 10.09 13.49 8.71
C THR A 123 8.77 14.10 8.22
N CYS A 124 8.62 14.25 6.90
CA CYS A 124 7.39 14.78 6.31
C CYS A 124 6.17 13.89 6.57
N TYR A 125 6.36 12.57 6.66
CA TYR A 125 5.31 11.64 7.04
C TYR A 125 4.79 11.95 8.45
N ARG A 126 5.69 12.11 9.42
CA ARG A 126 5.34 12.42 10.82
C ARG A 126 4.61 13.75 10.94
N GLU A 127 5.06 14.77 10.21
CA GLU A 127 4.41 16.08 10.19
C GLU A 127 2.97 15.98 9.66
N MET A 128 2.77 15.28 8.53
CA MET A 128 1.45 15.04 7.97
C MET A 128 0.55 14.26 8.94
N GLU A 129 1.09 13.25 9.62
CA GLU A 129 0.34 12.46 10.60
C GLU A 129 -0.08 13.31 11.81
N ASN A 130 0.81 14.16 12.31
CA ASN A 130 0.52 15.11 13.37
C ASN A 130 -0.58 16.09 12.97
N GLU A 131 -0.51 16.66 11.77
CA GLU A 131 -1.53 17.57 11.26
C GLU A 131 -2.89 16.88 11.11
N LEU A 132 -2.91 15.65 10.57
CA LEU A 132 -4.14 14.86 10.45
C LEU A 132 -4.74 14.56 11.82
N ASN A 133 -3.92 14.22 12.82
CA ASN A 133 -4.38 13.94 14.17
C ASN A 133 -4.91 15.21 14.87
N ALA A 134 -4.21 16.34 14.75
CA ALA A 134 -4.67 17.63 15.27
C ALA A 134 -6.03 18.02 14.66
N ASN A 135 -6.18 17.86 13.34
CA ASN A 135 -7.44 18.13 12.64
C ASN A 135 -8.57 17.19 13.07
N LYS A 136 -8.29 15.90 13.32
CA LYS A 136 -9.27 14.95 13.87
C LYS A 136 -9.73 15.36 15.26
N ILE A 137 -8.80 15.77 16.13
CA ILE A 137 -9.09 16.24 17.49
C ILE A 137 -9.97 17.49 17.43
N LYS A 138 -9.61 18.47 16.60
CA LYS A 138 -10.39 19.70 16.38
C LYS A 138 -11.80 19.41 15.89
N LYS A 139 -11.96 18.56 14.87
CA LYS A 139 -13.28 18.17 14.37
C LYS A 139 -14.11 17.44 15.43
N ARG A 140 -13.47 16.63 16.27
CA ARG A 140 -14.14 15.95 17.38
C ARG A 140 -14.63 16.93 18.45
N SER A 141 -13.82 17.92 18.83
CA SER A 141 -14.21 18.94 19.81
C SER A 141 -15.32 19.83 19.27
N GLU A 142 -15.24 20.27 18.01
CA GLU A 142 -16.29 21.05 17.35
C GLU A 142 -17.63 20.29 17.30
N ARG A 143 -17.59 18.99 16.99
CA ARG A 143 -18.78 18.13 17.01
C ARG A 143 -19.37 18.00 18.42
N ALA A 144 -18.52 17.83 19.43
CA ALA A 144 -18.97 17.76 20.82
C ALA A 144 -19.66 19.07 21.23
N LEU A 145 -19.06 20.22 20.96
CA LEU A 145 -19.65 21.54 21.26
C LEU A 145 -20.98 21.75 20.54
N LYS A 146 -21.08 21.38 19.26
CA LYS A 146 -22.34 21.44 18.50
C LYS A 146 -23.43 20.58 19.13
N ASN A 147 -23.07 19.38 19.59
CA ASN A 147 -24.01 18.48 20.25
C ASN A 147 -24.45 19.03 21.62
N TRP A 148 -23.53 19.56 22.42
CA TRP A 148 -23.85 20.22 23.69
C TRP A 148 -24.80 21.40 23.50
N LYS A 149 -24.55 22.25 22.51
CA LYS A 149 -25.45 23.36 22.16
C LYS A 149 -26.86 22.86 21.85
N ARG A 150 -27.00 21.78 21.08
CA ARG A 150 -28.31 21.18 20.75
C ARG A 150 -29.03 20.66 22.00
N ILE A 151 -28.31 20.01 22.92
CA ILE A 151 -28.88 19.51 24.18
C ILE A 151 -29.40 20.68 25.02
N ILE A 152 -28.58 21.72 25.25
CA ILE A 152 -28.99 22.88 26.05
C ILE A 152 -30.19 23.58 25.41
N GLN A 153 -30.18 23.78 24.09
CA GLN A 153 -31.32 24.36 23.36
C GLN A 153 -32.59 23.52 23.55
N SER A 154 -32.49 22.19 23.49
CA SER A 154 -33.65 21.31 23.70
C SER A 154 -34.21 21.43 25.13
N ILE A 155 -33.35 21.58 26.14
CA ILE A 155 -33.77 21.77 27.54
C ILE A 155 -34.46 23.13 27.70
N VAL A 156 -33.87 24.20 27.16
CA VAL A 156 -34.46 25.56 27.23
C VAL A 156 -35.84 25.61 26.57
N ILE A 157 -35.97 24.99 25.39
CA ILE A 157 -37.26 24.90 24.69
C ILE A 157 -38.28 24.12 25.51
N LYS A 158 -37.88 22.98 26.11
CA LYS A 158 -38.76 22.20 26.98
C LYS A 158 -39.23 23.02 28.18
N MET A 159 -38.31 23.70 28.89
CA MET A 159 -38.65 24.56 30.02
C MET A 159 -39.61 25.70 29.64
N TYR A 160 -39.43 26.30 28.47
CA TYR A 160 -40.34 27.32 27.96
C TYR A 160 -41.76 26.76 27.71
N ILE A 161 -41.85 25.59 27.08
CA ILE A 161 -43.12 24.91 26.82
C ILE A 161 -43.81 24.54 28.15
N ASP A 162 -43.09 23.91 29.06
CA ASP A 162 -43.61 23.49 30.37
C ASP A 162 -44.16 24.71 31.13
N LYS A 163 -43.42 25.83 31.17
CA LYS A 163 -43.89 27.05 31.83
C LYS A 163 -45.15 27.64 31.19
N LYS A 164 -45.27 27.57 29.87
CA LYS A 164 -46.37 28.23 29.12
C LYS A 164 -47.65 27.40 29.08
N TYR A 165 -47.56 26.07 29.16
CA TYR A 165 -48.70 25.19 28.90
C TYR A 165 -49.00 24.18 30.01
N VAL A 166 -48.08 23.95 30.96
CA VAL A 166 -48.28 22.94 32.04
C VAL A 166 -48.66 23.59 33.38
N ASN A 167 -48.46 24.89 33.56
CA ASN A 167 -48.78 25.63 34.79
C ASN A 167 -50.07 26.49 34.69
N GLU A 168 -50.96 26.26 33.71
CA GLU A 168 -52.25 26.95 33.55
C GLU A 168 -53.47 26.12 34.01
N GLU A 169 -53.26 25.05 34.80
CA GLU A 169 -54.27 24.38 35.64
C GLU A 169 -53.95 24.59 37.13
#